data_AF-A0A2U3L4P9-F1
#
_entry.id   AF-A0A2U3L4P9-F1
#
_cell.length_a   1.000
_cell.length_b   1.000
_cell.length_c   1.000
_cell.angle_alpha   90.00
_cell.angle_beta   90.00
_cell.angle_gamma   90.00
#
_symmetry.space_group_name_H-M   'P 1'
#
loop_
_entity.id
_entity.type
_entity.pdbx_description
1 polymer ?
#
loop_
_entity_poly.entity_id
_entity_poly.type
_entity_poly.pdbx_seq_one_letter_code
_entity_poly.pdbx_strand_id
1 'polypeptide(L)'
;MTPEKAAQRMAGQMGFRFGVKRPKLTARVVIGFLAFPVVGLWIWLAVRQNSPDRQLYRIGWEIAPPEQFRGDQGEPTGFAVELVREAARRRGIHIQWVYRPESSEAALRGGYVDLWPVMTTTPERTRFLWFLYISSPFSNRRFAF
;
A
#
# COMPACT_ATOMS: atom_id res chain seq x y z
N MET A 1 -80.08 -42.88 -0.02
CA MET A 1 -78.97 -42.07 0.55
C MET A 1 -77.70 -42.89 0.34
N THR A 2 -76.91 -42.55 -0.68
CA THR A 2 -75.81 -43.39 -1.17
C THR A 2 -74.50 -43.16 -0.39
N PRO A 3 -73.64 -44.19 -0.25
CA PRO A 3 -72.39 -44.14 0.54
C PRO A 3 -71.35 -43.12 0.04
N GLU A 4 -71.58 -42.53 -1.14
CA GLU A 4 -70.72 -41.54 -1.78
C GLU A 4 -70.71 -40.17 -1.07
N LYS A 5 -71.86 -39.75 -0.48
CA LYS A 5 -71.94 -38.46 0.24
C LYS A 5 -71.28 -38.49 1.63
N ALA A 6 -71.05 -39.67 2.20
CA ALA A 6 -70.34 -39.82 3.47
C ALA A 6 -68.82 -39.65 3.30
N ALA A 7 -68.25 -40.16 2.20
CA ALA A 7 -66.83 -40.01 1.89
C ALA A 7 -66.44 -38.55 1.58
N GLN A 8 -67.31 -37.80 0.89
CA GLN A 8 -67.06 -36.39 0.58
C GLN A 8 -67.08 -35.48 1.82
N ARG A 9 -67.79 -35.87 2.90
CA ARG A 9 -67.80 -35.11 4.16
C ARG A 9 -66.56 -35.36 5.01
N MET A 10 -65.90 -36.51 4.90
CA MET A 10 -64.62 -36.77 5.59
C MET A 10 -63.41 -36.16 4.88
N ALA A 11 -63.48 -35.97 3.56
CA ALA A 11 -62.40 -35.34 2.78
C ALA A 11 -62.26 -33.82 3.03
N GLY A 12 -63.28 -33.16 3.60
CA GLY A 12 -63.27 -31.72 3.88
C GLY A 12 -62.55 -31.31 5.17
N GLN A 13 -62.06 -32.25 5.99
CA GLN A 13 -61.55 -31.95 7.34
C GLN A 13 -60.04 -32.08 7.53
N MET A 14 -59.26 -32.35 6.47
CA MET A 14 -57.81 -32.46 6.56
C MET A 14 -57.10 -31.35 5.77
N GLY A 15 -57.29 -30.12 6.25
CA GLY A 15 -56.46 -29.00 5.86
C GLY A 15 -55.03 -29.16 6.40
N PHE A 16 -54.18 -29.91 5.70
CA PHE A 16 -52.74 -29.91 5.98
C PHE A 16 -52.08 -28.83 5.12
N ARG A 17 -52.11 -27.59 5.61
CA ARG A 17 -51.28 -26.51 5.08
C ARG A 17 -49.81 -26.88 5.39
N PHE A 18 -49.12 -27.48 4.43
CA PHE A 18 -47.65 -27.60 4.48
C PHE A 18 -47.05 -26.20 4.38
N GLY A 19 -46.94 -25.54 5.53
CA GLY A 19 -46.11 -24.35 5.70
C GLY A 19 -44.66 -24.77 5.60
N VAL A 20 -44.11 -24.78 4.38
CA VAL A 20 -42.66 -24.71 4.18
C VAL A 20 -42.22 -23.38 4.80
N LYS A 21 -41.76 -23.42 6.05
CA LYS A 21 -41.17 -22.26 6.73
C LYS A 21 -39.99 -21.81 5.87
N ARG A 22 -40.18 -20.72 5.13
CA ARG A 22 -39.14 -20.13 4.27
C ARG A 22 -37.92 -19.81 5.13
N PRO A 23 -36.75 -20.41 4.89
CA PRO A 23 -35.57 -20.18 5.71
C PRO A 23 -34.85 -18.89 5.26
N LYS A 24 -35.54 -17.74 5.36
CA LYS A 24 -34.94 -16.43 5.05
C LYS A 24 -33.87 -16.02 6.06
N LEU A 25 -33.89 -16.62 7.26
CA LEU A 25 -32.98 -16.29 8.36
C LEU A 25 -31.64 -17.02 8.24
N THR A 26 -31.64 -18.30 7.82
CA THR A 26 -30.39 -19.07 7.65
C THR A 26 -29.59 -18.57 6.44
N ALA A 27 -30.27 -18.19 5.35
CA ALA A 27 -29.60 -17.61 4.19
C ALA A 27 -28.81 -16.33 4.52
N ARG A 28 -29.32 -15.48 5.43
CA ARG A 28 -28.63 -14.24 5.85
C ARG A 28 -27.38 -14.50 6.69
N VAL A 29 -27.41 -15.49 7.57
CA VAL A 29 -26.25 -15.89 8.40
C VAL A 29 -25.16 -16.54 7.53
N VAL A 30 -25.56 -17.34 6.53
CA VAL A 30 -24.62 -17.96 5.57
C VAL A 30 -23.98 -16.91 4.65
N ILE A 31 -24.74 -15.91 4.19
CA ILE A 31 -24.19 -14.80 3.38
C ILE A 31 -23.17 -13.96 4.18
N GLY A 32 -23.41 -13.72 5.47
CA GLY A 32 -22.45 -13.03 6.35
C GLY A 32 -21.15 -13.81 6.55
N PHE A 33 -21.23 -15.13 6.70
CA PHE A 33 -20.06 -16.01 6.85
C PHE A 33 -19.23 -16.15 5.57
N LEU A 34 -19.85 -16.04 4.39
CA LEU A 34 -19.15 -16.03 3.10
C LEU A 34 -18.60 -14.64 2.73
N ALA A 35 -19.23 -13.56 3.18
CA ALA A 35 -18.75 -12.20 2.91
C ALA A 35 -17.44 -11.88 3.65
N PHE A 36 -17.25 -12.40 4.85
CA PHE A 36 -16.05 -12.16 5.66
C PHE A 36 -14.72 -12.63 5.02
N PRO A 37 -14.60 -13.88 4.51
CA PRO A 37 -13.39 -14.31 3.82
C PRO A 37 -13.21 -13.61 2.48
N VAL A 38 -14.29 -13.22 1.80
CA VAL A 38 -14.22 -12.47 0.54
C VAL A 38 -13.69 -11.06 0.78
N VAL A 39 -14.17 -10.35 1.82
CA VAL A 39 -13.65 -9.04 2.21
C VAL A 39 -12.21 -9.15 2.70
N GLY A 40 -11.88 -10.17 3.50
CA GLY A 40 -10.50 -10.44 3.92
C GLY A 40 -9.57 -10.71 2.75
N LEU A 41 -10.00 -11.51 1.77
CA LEU A 41 -9.26 -11.77 0.54
C LEU A 41 -9.14 -10.51 -0.33
N TRP A 42 -10.20 -9.70 -0.45
CA TRP A 42 -10.18 -8.43 -1.15
C TRP A 42 -9.19 -7.45 -0.52
N ILE A 43 -9.21 -7.30 0.81
CA ILE A 43 -8.26 -6.47 1.56
C ILE A 43 -6.85 -7.00 1.36
N TRP A 44 -6.62 -8.31 1.47
CA TRP A 44 -5.30 -8.91 1.26
C TRP A 44 -4.78 -8.71 -0.17
N LEU A 45 -5.63 -8.88 -1.18
CA LEU A 45 -5.28 -8.63 -2.58
C LEU A 45 -5.01 -7.14 -2.83
N ALA A 46 -5.82 -6.25 -2.27
CA ALA A 46 -5.63 -4.80 -2.37
C ALA A 46 -4.32 -4.34 -1.71
N VAL A 47 -4.00 -4.87 -0.53
CA VAL A 47 -2.73 -4.61 0.17
C VAL A 47 -1.55 -5.17 -0.63
N ARG A 48 -1.68 -6.36 -1.23
CA ARG A 48 -0.65 -6.92 -2.14
C ARG A 48 -0.43 -6.08 -3.39
N GLN A 49 -1.48 -5.48 -3.96
CA GLN A 49 -1.36 -4.64 -5.15
C GLN A 49 -0.63 -3.31 -4.86
N ASN A 50 -0.77 -2.78 -3.64
CA ASN A 50 -0.06 -1.60 -3.14
C ASN A 50 1.37 -1.91 -2.62
N SER A 51 2.00 -2.99 -3.08
CA SER A 51 3.39 -3.26 -2.71
C SER A 51 4.28 -2.12 -3.27
N PRO A 52 5.08 -1.43 -2.42
CA PRO A 52 5.99 -0.36 -2.86
C PRO A 52 6.92 -0.82 -3.98
N ASP A 53 7.16 -2.13 -4.06
CA ASP A 53 7.92 -2.86 -5.07
C ASP A 53 7.50 -2.54 -6.52
N ARG A 54 6.25 -2.11 -6.75
CA ARG A 54 5.74 -1.74 -8.09
C ARG A 54 5.92 -0.27 -8.46
N GLN A 55 6.20 0.61 -7.50
CA GLN A 55 6.30 2.04 -7.77
C GLN A 55 7.75 2.40 -8.13
N LEU A 56 7.93 3.05 -9.28
CA LEU A 56 9.22 3.64 -9.65
C LEU A 56 9.39 4.94 -8.87
N TYR A 57 10.31 4.96 -7.90
CA TYR A 57 10.62 6.16 -7.12
C TYR A 57 11.71 6.98 -7.81
N ARG A 58 11.48 8.29 -7.94
CA ARG A 58 12.47 9.22 -8.48
C ARG A 58 13.36 9.69 -7.33
N ILE A 59 14.64 9.37 -7.39
CA ILE A 59 15.62 9.86 -6.42
C ILE A 59 16.46 10.97 -7.04
N GLY A 60 16.50 12.12 -6.37
CA GLY A 60 17.32 13.25 -6.79
C GLY A 60 18.76 13.08 -6.35
N TRP A 61 19.71 13.55 -7.16
CA TRP A 61 21.12 13.56 -6.80
C TRP A 61 21.85 14.75 -7.40
N GLU A 62 22.96 15.12 -6.78
CA GLU A 62 23.84 16.20 -7.19
C GLU A 62 25.31 15.76 -7.10
N ILE A 63 26.22 16.62 -7.55
CA ILE A 63 27.66 16.35 -7.40
C ILE A 63 28.09 16.91 -6.04
N ALA A 64 28.28 16.02 -5.07
CA ALA A 64 28.77 16.32 -3.74
C ALA A 64 29.70 15.19 -3.24
N PRO A 65 30.96 15.15 -3.71
CA PRO A 65 31.93 14.15 -3.25
C PRO A 65 32.19 14.28 -1.73
N PRO A 66 32.42 13.16 -1.01
CA PRO A 66 32.50 11.78 -1.51
C PRO A 66 31.15 11.04 -1.54
N GLU A 67 30.05 11.69 -1.15
CA GLU A 67 28.76 11.03 -0.97
C GLU A 67 28.10 10.66 -2.30
N GLN A 68 28.21 11.55 -3.29
CA GLN A 68 27.57 11.41 -4.59
C GLN A 68 28.40 12.12 -5.67
N PHE A 69 28.73 11.42 -6.75
CA PHE A 69 29.48 11.93 -7.88
C PHE A 69 29.13 11.14 -9.15
N ARG A 70 29.60 11.62 -10.31
CA ARG A 70 29.43 10.91 -11.59
C ARG A 70 30.41 9.76 -11.69
N GLY A 71 29.90 8.57 -12.00
CA GLY A 71 30.68 7.41 -12.40
C GLY A 71 31.14 7.52 -13.84
N ASP A 72 31.81 6.46 -14.31
CA ASP A 72 32.48 6.45 -15.62
C ASP A 72 31.50 6.54 -16.80
N GLN A 73 30.26 6.07 -16.65
CA GLN A 73 29.22 6.16 -17.68
C GLN A 73 28.25 7.33 -17.44
N GLY A 74 28.57 8.23 -16.50
CA GLY A 74 27.75 9.41 -16.16
C GLY A 74 26.58 9.12 -15.20
N GLU A 75 26.43 7.88 -14.74
CA GLU A 75 25.52 7.47 -13.68
C GLU A 75 25.94 8.03 -12.32
N PRO A 76 25.01 8.24 -11.38
CA PRO A 76 25.39 8.50 -10.01
C PRO A 76 26.11 7.31 -9.39
N THR A 77 27.17 7.62 -8.66
CA THR A 77 27.91 6.72 -7.77
C THR A 77 28.33 7.47 -6.51
N GLY A 78 28.96 6.78 -5.57
CA GLY A 78 29.37 7.31 -4.28
C GLY A 78 28.64 6.67 -3.11
N PHE A 79 29.09 6.97 -1.89
CA PHE A 79 28.66 6.24 -0.69
C PHE A 79 27.13 6.24 -0.50
N ALA A 80 26.50 7.42 -0.56
CA ALA A 80 25.06 7.54 -0.34
C ALA A 80 24.25 6.88 -1.46
N VAL A 81 24.78 6.94 -2.70
CA VAL A 81 24.15 6.32 -3.87
C VAL A 81 24.13 4.80 -3.75
N GLU A 82 25.28 4.19 -3.45
CA GLU A 82 25.39 2.73 -3.31
C GLU A 82 24.60 2.21 -2.12
N LEU A 83 24.60 2.96 -1.01
CA LEU A 83 23.80 2.61 0.18
C LEU A 83 22.31 2.52 -0.15
N VAL A 84 21.76 3.52 -0.84
CA VAL A 84 20.35 3.52 -1.25
C VAL A 84 20.08 2.42 -2.29
N ARG A 85 20.98 2.21 -3.25
CA ARG A 85 20.84 1.16 -4.26
C ARG A 85 20.74 -0.22 -3.61
N GLU A 86 21.59 -0.51 -2.65
CA GLU A 86 21.57 -1.78 -1.92
C GLU A 86 20.31 -1.93 -1.05
N ALA A 87 19.87 -0.86 -0.38
CA ALA A 87 18.63 -0.86 0.38
C ALA A 87 17.40 -1.13 -0.52
N ALA A 88 17.35 -0.49 -1.68
CA ALA A 88 16.30 -0.66 -2.67
C ALA A 88 16.29 -2.09 -3.24
N ARG A 89 17.46 -2.61 -3.58
CA ARG A 89 17.63 -4.00 -4.05
C ARG A 89 17.11 -5.02 -3.04
N ARG A 90 17.41 -4.85 -1.75
CA ARG A 90 16.93 -5.75 -0.67
C ARG A 90 15.42 -5.69 -0.48
N ARG A 91 14.80 -4.55 -0.79
CA ARG A 91 13.36 -4.32 -0.65
C ARG A 91 12.57 -4.52 -1.94
N GLY A 92 13.23 -4.81 -3.06
CA GLY A 92 12.57 -4.90 -4.37
C GLY A 92 12.02 -3.56 -4.88
N ILE A 93 12.54 -2.44 -4.38
CA ILE A 93 12.10 -1.09 -4.77
C ILE A 93 12.80 -0.67 -6.05
N HIS A 94 12.04 -0.21 -7.03
CA HIS A 94 12.56 0.32 -8.28
C HIS A 94 12.85 1.81 -8.14
N ILE A 95 14.07 2.22 -8.51
CA ILE A 95 14.54 3.60 -8.37
C ILE A 95 15.01 4.16 -9.72
N GLN A 96 14.57 5.37 -10.03
CA GLN A 96 15.08 6.18 -11.13
C GLN A 96 15.91 7.34 -10.58
N TRP A 97 17.16 7.44 -11.01
CA TRP A 97 18.04 8.53 -10.63
C TRP A 97 17.79 9.77 -11.48
N VAL A 98 17.60 10.93 -10.85
CA VAL A 98 17.32 12.21 -11.51
C VAL A 98 18.36 13.24 -11.07
N TYR A 99 19.15 13.73 -12.02
CA TYR A 99 20.16 14.76 -11.74
C TYR A 99 19.50 16.11 -11.46
N ARG A 100 19.84 16.72 -10.31
CA ARG A 100 19.22 17.95 -9.78
C ARG A 100 20.27 18.82 -9.09
N PRO A 101 21.04 19.65 -9.84
CA PRO A 101 22.09 20.48 -9.26
C PRO A 101 21.59 21.69 -8.45
N GLU A 102 20.29 22.01 -8.51
CA GLU A 102 19.72 23.21 -7.91
C GLU A 102 19.72 23.21 -6.37
N SER A 103 19.16 22.17 -5.76
CA SER A 103 19.09 21.94 -4.31
C SER A 103 18.19 20.72 -4.04
N SER A 104 18.57 19.91 -3.06
CA SER A 104 17.72 18.83 -2.53
C SER A 104 16.34 19.31 -2.08
N GLU A 105 16.30 20.46 -1.41
CA GLU A 105 15.06 21.04 -0.88
C GLU A 105 14.12 21.51 -1.99
N ALA A 106 14.68 22.18 -3.00
CA ALA A 106 13.91 22.68 -4.15
C ALA A 106 13.33 21.52 -4.96
N ALA A 107 14.13 20.48 -5.20
CA ALA A 107 13.72 19.29 -5.93
C ALA A 107 12.60 18.52 -5.22
N LEU A 108 12.73 18.32 -3.91
CA LEU A 108 11.74 17.62 -3.09
C LEU A 108 10.45 18.45 -2.93
N ARG A 109 10.56 19.75 -2.64
CA ARG A 109 9.38 20.63 -2.49
C ARG A 109 8.62 20.79 -3.81
N GLY A 110 9.33 20.82 -4.93
CA GLY A 110 8.74 20.90 -6.25
C GLY A 110 8.11 19.59 -6.74
N GLY A 111 8.25 18.48 -6.01
CA GLY A 111 7.74 17.17 -6.43
C GLY A 111 8.45 16.61 -7.67
N TYR A 112 9.62 17.15 -8.02
CA TYR A 112 10.44 16.66 -9.13
C TYR A 112 11.07 15.31 -8.81
N VAL A 113 11.28 15.05 -7.53
CA VAL A 113 11.83 13.82 -6.98
C VAL A 113 11.08 13.45 -5.71
N ASP A 114 11.04 12.15 -5.42
CA ASP A 114 10.32 11.59 -4.28
C ASP A 114 11.27 11.34 -3.10
N LEU A 115 12.56 11.11 -3.39
CA LEU A 115 13.60 10.75 -2.43
C LEU A 115 14.88 11.56 -2.65
N TRP A 116 15.69 11.66 -1.60
CA TRP A 116 17.04 12.22 -1.67
C TRP A 116 18.03 11.37 -0.84
N PRO A 117 19.21 10.97 -1.36
CA PRO A 117 20.08 9.98 -0.71
C PRO A 117 20.68 10.44 0.62
N VAL A 118 21.11 11.70 0.69
CA VAL A 118 21.80 12.25 1.86
C VAL A 118 21.48 13.72 2.04
N MET A 119 21.17 14.10 3.27
CA MET A 119 20.95 15.48 3.66
C MET A 119 21.56 15.72 5.04
N THR A 120 22.21 16.87 5.21
CA THR A 120 22.62 17.31 6.54
C THR A 120 21.41 17.86 7.27
N THR A 121 21.11 17.26 8.42
CA THR A 121 20.06 17.73 9.33
C THR A 121 20.55 18.95 10.08
N THR A 122 19.98 20.12 9.77
CA THR A 122 20.20 21.36 10.53
C THR A 122 18.88 21.83 11.15
N PRO A 123 18.90 22.58 12.27
CA PRO A 123 17.67 23.09 12.89
C PRO A 123 16.80 23.90 11.94
N GLU A 124 17.42 24.66 11.03
CA GLU A 124 16.75 25.44 10.00
C GLU A 124 16.02 24.53 9.02
N ARG A 125 16.68 23.48 8.51
CA ARG A 125 16.10 22.52 7.56
C ARG A 125 14.93 21.74 8.13
N THR A 126 15.07 21.25 9.35
CA THR A 126 13.99 20.47 9.99
C THR A 126 12.71 21.31 10.14
N ARG A 127 12.84 22.63 10.33
CA ARG A 127 11.69 23.54 10.40
C ARG A 127 10.99 23.70 9.05
N PHE A 128 11.73 23.77 7.95
CA PHE A 128 11.17 23.99 6.60
C PHE A 128 10.79 22.70 5.85
N LEU A 129 11.31 21.55 6.29
CA LEU A 129 11.12 20.24 5.68
C LEU A 129 10.27 19.30 6.55
N TRP A 130 9.41 19.85 7.42
CA TRP A 130 8.58 19.05 8.33
C TRP A 130 7.66 18.05 7.63
N PHE A 131 7.34 18.27 6.36
CA PHE A 131 6.51 17.38 5.53
C PHE A 131 7.28 16.17 4.97
N LEU A 132 8.60 16.14 5.10
CA LEU A 132 9.44 15.03 4.64
C LEU A 132 9.73 14.07 5.79
N TYR A 133 9.71 12.78 5.46
CA TYR A 133 10.20 11.76 6.37
C TYR A 133 11.73 11.70 6.32
N ILE A 134 12.39 12.05 7.42
CA ILE A 134 13.83 11.92 7.60
C ILE A 134 14.08 10.65 8.40
N SER A 135 14.85 9.70 7.84
CA SER A 135 15.22 8.48 8.56
C SER A 135 16.08 8.79 9.78
N SER A 136 16.30 7.79 10.64
CA SER A 136 17.38 7.89 11.62
C SER A 136 18.72 8.18 10.91
N PRO A 137 19.59 8.99 11.51
CA PRO A 137 20.87 9.33 10.90
C PRO A 137 21.72 8.07 10.79
N PHE A 138 22.21 7.78 9.58
CA PHE A 138 23.15 6.68 9.34
C PHE A 138 24.62 7.09 9.57
N SER A 139 24.88 8.39 9.72
CA SER A 139 26.20 8.97 9.96
C SER A 139 26.10 10.08 11.01
N ASN A 140 27.03 10.12 11.96
CA ASN A 140 27.07 11.13 13.02
C ASN A 140 28.15 12.20 12.78
N ARG A 141 28.44 12.51 11.51
CA ARG A 141 29.43 13.53 11.15
C ARG A 141 28.91 14.91 11.55
N ARG A 142 29.71 15.61 12.36
CA ARG A 142 29.47 17.02 12.70
C ARG A 142 30.22 17.89 11.69
N PHE A 143 29.50 18.81 11.07
CA PHE A 143 30.09 19.83 10.21
C PHE A 143 30.14 21.13 11.02
N ALA A 144 31.31 21.79 11.03
CA ALA A 144 31.42 23.15 11.52
C ALA A 144 30.94 24.08 10.39
N PHE A 145 29.89 24.85 10.65
CA PHE A 145 29.38 25.89 9.75
C PHE A 145 29.75 27.25 10.32
#